data_AF-A0A1V5QUW2-F1
#
_entry.id   AF-A0A1V5QUW2-F1
#
_cell.length_a   1.000
_cell.length_b   1.000
_cell.length_c   1.000
_cell.angle_alpha   90.00
_cell.angle_beta   90.00
_cell.angle_gamma   90.00
#
_symmetry.space_group_name_H-M   'P 1'
#
loop_
_entity.id
_entity.type
_entity.pdbx_description
1 polymer ?
#
loop_
_entity_poly.entity_id
_entity_poly.type
_entity_poly.pdbx_seq_one_letter_code
_entity_poly.pdbx_strand_id
1 'polypeptide(L)'
;MHVALRCLFLAFLFAFAARAEDRLAFVGVALDLETRQADRRLQEFLVTKAGVSFAPEELEYEEVIKRLSNSKAGDAPFLARATPYVLVASELLGADLEVLGTYVSTATGRTTYRSHFVVSRKAFPAPPDLAQVYSFLRQRRARFAYHSAFSTSSFFLPSLYFREQKLFHMPENTESLWALDAQRIQENSSSRLVEQVASGEADIAAVWDGTRAKAEKAGKAGAVHFVPLPALLPNDLLVCSRSLDPRIKAALRQALQAMGSQEIAVGDFLTWRLFDEQTEARKALADLRWLARERTAPVTVEVRMAKGEEGHPEADRLLEAVRQAVRLSATELVPYDKDFHQHVDYAWSIDPVHDGALVLRSAVPGFDAQEQVFRLSYRGSDDLTRRLISVVHTRLHRIRTLWPYSANPPIVLRDMALALPVGHVVEARRITWLDPERDKFRAGTAFRARIERSDYFRFELNGDDLKNGGGGRELDPLSNETFRVLLTNPQEERLLFRILTAALVLLLVGSAAAAVFAWLRRKPEGDALSQAGGR
;
A
#
# COMPACT_ATOMS: atom_id res chain seq x y z
N MET A 1 -65.98 21.52 -1.42
CA MET A 1 -65.63 20.51 -0.38
C MET A 1 -64.54 19.50 -0.78
N HIS A 2 -64.01 19.52 -2.02
CA HIS A 2 -62.97 18.57 -2.47
C HIS A 2 -61.53 19.11 -2.55
N VAL A 3 -61.31 20.40 -2.27
CA VAL A 3 -59.97 21.00 -2.29
C VAL A 3 -59.30 20.96 -0.91
N ALA A 4 -60.07 21.12 0.18
CA ALA A 4 -59.54 21.06 1.55
C ALA A 4 -59.03 19.67 1.96
N LEU A 5 -59.58 18.59 1.38
CA LEU A 5 -59.17 17.21 1.70
C LEU A 5 -57.85 16.80 1.01
N ARG A 6 -57.47 17.46 -0.10
CA ARG A 6 -56.22 17.18 -0.82
C ARG A 6 -55.01 17.88 -0.20
N CYS A 7 -55.19 19.03 0.43
CA CYS A 7 -54.11 19.71 1.17
C CYS A 7 -53.76 19.01 2.49
N LEU A 8 -54.73 18.37 3.15
CA LEU A 8 -54.45 17.61 4.39
C LEU A 8 -53.67 16.31 4.12
N PHE A 9 -53.88 15.66 2.96
CA PHE A 9 -53.17 14.42 2.60
C PHE A 9 -51.73 14.67 2.11
N LEU A 10 -51.46 15.81 1.45
CA LEU A 10 -50.09 16.20 1.11
C LEU A 10 -49.28 16.69 2.32
N ALA A 11 -49.92 17.30 3.32
CA ALA A 11 -49.25 17.66 4.57
C ALA A 11 -48.93 16.45 5.45
N PHE A 12 -49.74 15.38 5.38
CA PHE A 12 -49.49 14.14 6.12
C PHE A 12 -48.42 13.24 5.50
N LEU A 13 -48.21 13.31 4.18
CA LEU A 13 -47.12 12.60 3.50
C LEU A 13 -45.75 13.27 3.67
N PHE A 14 -45.69 14.52 4.14
CA PHE A 14 -44.43 15.20 4.52
C PHE A 14 -44.14 15.18 6.03
N ALA A 15 -45.04 14.62 6.86
CA ALA A 15 -44.89 14.60 8.32
C ALA A 15 -44.40 13.27 8.90
N PHE A 16 -44.13 12.25 8.06
CA PHE A 16 -43.64 10.93 8.51
C PHE A 16 -42.50 10.37 7.65
N ALA A 17 -41.66 11.24 7.09
CA ALA A 17 -40.24 10.88 7.07
C ALA A 17 -39.75 11.03 8.52
N ALA A 18 -40.10 10.07 9.37
CA ALA A 18 -39.37 9.86 10.60
C ALA A 18 -37.90 9.81 10.17
N ARG A 19 -37.11 10.83 10.56
CA ARG A 19 -35.66 10.71 10.54
C ARG A 19 -35.40 9.40 11.26
N ALA A 20 -35.06 8.34 10.51
CA ALA A 20 -34.29 7.28 11.11
C ALA A 20 -33.17 8.03 11.83
N GLU A 21 -33.13 7.97 13.16
CA GLU A 21 -32.01 8.56 13.89
C GLU A 21 -30.76 8.00 13.22
N ASP A 22 -30.00 8.87 12.55
CA ASP A 22 -28.80 8.48 11.83
C ASP A 22 -27.76 8.03 12.87
N ARG A 23 -27.89 6.77 13.30
CA ARG A 23 -27.01 6.15 14.28
C ARG A 23 -25.67 5.92 13.61
N LEU A 24 -24.64 6.46 14.22
CA LEU A 24 -23.26 6.31 13.77
C LEU A 24 -22.75 4.91 14.16
N ALA A 25 -22.14 4.18 13.25
CA ALA A 25 -21.42 2.97 13.63
C ALA A 25 -20.20 3.34 14.50
N PHE A 26 -20.02 2.67 15.64
CA PHE A 26 -18.77 2.76 16.41
C PHE A 26 -17.95 1.50 16.21
N VAL A 27 -16.81 1.61 15.55
CA VAL A 27 -15.91 0.51 15.25
C VAL A 27 -14.75 0.52 16.25
N GLY A 28 -14.88 -0.24 17.33
CA GLY A 28 -13.84 -0.41 18.35
C GLY A 28 -12.97 -1.64 18.11
N VAL A 29 -11.74 -1.63 18.64
CA VAL A 29 -10.84 -2.78 18.65
C VAL A 29 -10.84 -3.40 20.04
N ALA A 30 -11.70 -4.39 20.28
CA ALA A 30 -11.89 -5.01 21.59
C ALA A 30 -10.83 -6.09 21.91
N LEU A 31 -9.59 -5.70 22.23
CA LEU A 31 -8.53 -6.69 22.56
C LEU A 31 -8.75 -7.38 23.90
N ASP A 32 -9.31 -6.68 24.87
CA ASP A 32 -9.56 -7.18 26.22
C ASP A 32 -10.76 -6.47 26.87
N LEU A 33 -11.11 -6.89 28.10
CA LEU A 33 -12.23 -6.31 28.84
C LEU A 33 -12.03 -4.82 29.15
N GLU A 34 -10.79 -4.42 29.49
CA GLU A 34 -10.44 -3.04 29.84
C GLU A 34 -10.63 -2.11 28.64
N THR A 35 -10.18 -2.56 27.47
CA THR A 35 -10.31 -1.86 26.20
C THR A 35 -11.77 -1.70 25.79
N ARG A 36 -12.61 -2.73 25.98
CA ARG A 36 -14.07 -2.64 25.77
C ARG A 36 -14.74 -1.63 26.70
N GLN A 37 -14.31 -1.59 27.97
CA GLN A 37 -14.82 -0.61 28.92
C GLN A 37 -14.42 0.82 28.56
N ALA A 38 -13.19 1.02 28.08
CA ALA A 38 -12.72 2.31 27.60
C ALA A 38 -13.53 2.78 26.37
N ASP A 39 -13.79 1.89 25.41
CA ASP A 39 -14.64 2.19 24.24
C ASP A 39 -16.07 2.55 24.64
N ARG A 40 -16.65 1.83 25.61
CA ARG A 40 -17.99 2.13 26.13
C ARG A 40 -18.04 3.51 26.81
N ARG A 41 -17.07 3.82 27.67
CA ARG A 41 -16.97 5.14 28.31
C ARG A 41 -16.80 6.27 27.32
N LEU A 42 -16.00 6.06 26.27
CA LEU A 42 -15.85 7.03 25.20
C LEU A 42 -17.18 7.25 24.46
N GLN A 43 -17.90 6.18 24.12
CA GLN A 43 -19.21 6.28 23.48
C GLN A 43 -20.21 7.04 24.35
N GLU A 44 -20.34 6.68 25.64
CA GLU A 44 -21.23 7.37 26.60
C GLU A 44 -20.90 8.87 26.70
N PHE A 45 -19.61 9.21 26.79
CA PHE A 45 -19.15 10.60 26.79
C PHE A 45 -19.55 11.33 25.51
N LEU A 46 -19.30 10.74 24.34
CA LEU A 46 -19.60 11.37 23.05
C LEU A 46 -21.12 11.52 22.83
N VAL A 47 -21.92 10.53 23.25
CA VAL A 47 -23.39 10.64 23.23
C VAL A 47 -23.84 11.85 24.05
N THR A 48 -23.29 11.98 25.26
CA THR A 48 -23.67 13.05 26.20
C THR A 48 -23.20 14.44 25.75
N LYS A 49 -21.98 14.55 25.24
CA LYS A 49 -21.32 15.83 24.97
C LYS A 49 -21.42 16.29 23.51
N ALA A 50 -21.45 15.37 22.57
CA ALA A 50 -21.55 15.66 21.13
C ALA A 50 -22.96 15.43 20.57
N GLY A 51 -23.88 14.83 21.34
CA GLY A 51 -25.26 14.57 20.91
C GLY A 51 -25.36 13.54 19.80
N VAL A 52 -24.38 12.65 19.69
CA VAL A 52 -24.37 11.55 18.70
C VAL A 52 -25.08 10.32 19.27
N SER A 53 -25.58 9.44 18.40
CA SER A 53 -26.10 8.12 18.78
C SER A 53 -25.29 7.04 18.06
N PHE A 54 -25.00 5.94 18.76
CA PHE A 54 -24.22 4.85 18.18
C PHE A 54 -25.07 3.60 17.91
N ALA A 55 -24.78 2.93 16.80
CA ALA A 55 -25.26 1.58 16.55
C ALA A 55 -24.37 0.57 17.31
N PRO A 56 -24.95 -0.51 17.87
CA PRO A 56 -24.15 -1.55 18.50
C PRO A 56 -23.36 -2.30 17.42
N GLU A 57 -22.04 -2.16 17.46
CA GLU A 57 -21.11 -2.87 16.59
C GLU A 57 -19.86 -3.23 17.41
N GLU A 58 -19.61 -4.52 17.59
CA GLU A 58 -18.36 -5.03 18.18
C GLU A 58 -17.68 -5.87 17.10
N LEU A 59 -16.51 -5.43 16.65
CA LEU A 59 -15.73 -6.10 15.62
C LEU A 59 -14.41 -6.60 16.19
N GLU A 60 -13.98 -7.76 15.71
CA GLU A 60 -12.63 -8.25 15.98
C GLU A 60 -11.58 -7.43 15.23
N TYR A 61 -10.33 -7.48 15.69
CA TYR A 61 -9.23 -6.67 15.17
C TYR A 61 -9.07 -6.73 13.63
N GLU A 62 -9.15 -7.93 13.05
CA GLU A 62 -9.03 -8.15 11.61
C GLU A 62 -10.27 -7.65 10.84
N GLU A 63 -11.45 -7.70 11.46
CA GLU A 63 -12.69 -7.21 10.89
C GLU A 63 -12.73 -5.69 10.86
N VAL A 64 -12.13 -5.01 11.86
CA VAL A 64 -11.93 -3.55 11.83
C VAL A 64 -11.16 -3.13 10.58
N ILE A 65 -10.06 -3.80 10.26
CA ILE A 65 -9.27 -3.49 9.05
C ILE A 65 -10.12 -3.69 7.80
N LYS A 66 -10.85 -4.81 7.70
CA LYS A 66 -11.75 -5.07 6.57
C LYS A 66 -12.85 -4.01 6.46
N ARG A 67 -13.44 -3.58 7.58
CA ARG A 67 -14.48 -2.55 7.65
C ARG A 67 -13.97 -1.19 7.22
N LEU A 68 -12.78 -0.81 7.68
CA LEU A 68 -12.14 0.47 7.36
C LEU A 68 -11.66 0.51 5.90
N SER A 69 -10.92 -0.51 5.45
CA SER A 69 -10.35 -0.60 4.10
C SER A 69 -11.37 -0.74 2.98
N ASN A 70 -12.56 -1.27 3.27
CA ASN A 70 -13.63 -1.39 2.28
C ASN A 70 -14.61 -0.23 2.29
N SER A 71 -14.44 0.75 3.19
CA SER A 71 -15.33 1.90 3.21
C SER A 71 -15.19 2.75 1.94
N LYS A 72 -16.32 3.04 1.33
CA LYS A 72 -16.46 3.89 0.14
C LYS A 72 -17.24 5.16 0.45
N ALA A 73 -17.06 6.16 -0.41
CA ALA A 73 -17.94 7.32 -0.44
C ALA A 73 -19.38 6.87 -0.73
N GLY A 74 -20.28 7.09 0.23
CA GLY A 74 -21.69 6.66 0.17
C GLY A 74 -22.05 5.56 1.17
N ASP A 75 -21.07 4.88 1.77
CA ASP A 75 -21.34 3.95 2.86
C ASP A 75 -21.83 4.70 4.11
N ALA A 76 -22.52 3.97 5.00
CA ALA A 76 -22.93 4.50 6.29
C ALA A 76 -21.70 5.06 7.04
N PRO A 77 -21.77 6.32 7.50
CA PRO A 77 -20.65 6.94 8.19
C PRO A 77 -20.37 6.19 9.50
N PHE A 78 -19.13 6.29 9.97
CA PHE A 78 -18.70 5.64 11.20
C PHE A 78 -17.67 6.48 11.94
N LEU A 79 -17.53 6.16 13.23
CA LEU A 79 -16.43 6.55 14.09
C LEU A 79 -15.71 5.28 14.52
N ALA A 80 -14.38 5.29 14.57
CA ALA A 80 -13.60 4.12 14.89
C ALA A 80 -12.43 4.47 15.81
N ARG A 81 -12.12 3.59 16.77
CA ARG A 81 -10.80 3.59 17.41
C ARG A 81 -9.92 2.60 16.65
N ALA A 82 -8.84 3.09 16.05
CA ALA A 82 -7.90 2.29 15.30
C ALA A 82 -6.50 2.39 15.91
N THR A 83 -5.79 1.25 15.98
CA THR A 83 -4.35 1.31 16.23
C THR A 83 -3.64 1.97 15.04
N PRO A 84 -2.43 2.54 15.24
CA PRO A 84 -1.78 3.34 14.20
C PRO A 84 -1.56 2.62 12.86
N TYR A 85 -1.08 1.37 12.89
CA TYR A 85 -0.84 0.62 11.64
C TYR A 85 -2.14 0.20 10.95
N VAL A 86 -3.21 -0.06 11.70
CA VAL A 86 -4.54 -0.35 11.10
C VAL A 86 -5.04 0.83 10.29
N LEU A 87 -4.87 2.07 10.79
CA LEU A 87 -5.18 3.27 10.02
C LEU A 87 -4.34 3.32 8.74
N VAL A 88 -3.01 3.21 8.86
CA VAL A 88 -2.09 3.33 7.72
C VAL A 88 -2.35 2.24 6.67
N ALA A 89 -2.58 0.99 7.10
CA ALA A 89 -2.95 -0.11 6.21
C ALA A 89 -4.28 0.17 5.50
N SER A 90 -5.27 0.74 6.20
CA SER A 90 -6.54 1.12 5.59
C SER A 90 -6.36 2.24 4.56
N GLU A 91 -5.52 3.24 4.83
CA GLU A 91 -5.18 4.31 3.88
C GLU A 91 -4.48 3.76 2.63
N LEU A 92 -3.53 2.83 2.78
CA LEU A 92 -2.87 2.15 1.66
C LEU A 92 -3.86 1.39 0.77
N LEU A 93 -4.94 0.87 1.36
CA LEU A 93 -6.02 0.18 0.66
C LEU A 93 -7.12 1.12 0.14
N GLY A 94 -6.95 2.44 0.29
CA GLY A 94 -7.84 3.45 -0.27
C GLY A 94 -8.93 3.98 0.66
N ALA A 95 -8.88 3.66 1.95
CA ALA A 95 -9.84 4.21 2.91
C ALA A 95 -9.69 5.74 3.03
N ASP A 96 -10.81 6.46 2.91
CA ASP A 96 -10.84 7.92 3.04
C ASP A 96 -11.25 8.32 4.46
N LEU A 97 -10.24 8.43 5.33
CA LEU A 97 -10.40 8.60 6.77
C LEU A 97 -9.92 9.96 7.26
N GLU A 98 -10.48 10.43 8.36
CA GLU A 98 -10.08 11.66 9.05
C GLU A 98 -9.78 11.34 10.51
N VAL A 99 -8.61 11.76 10.99
CA VAL A 99 -8.21 11.57 12.39
C VAL A 99 -8.75 12.73 13.21
N LEU A 100 -9.56 12.44 14.23
CA LEU A 100 -10.16 13.43 15.12
C LEU A 100 -9.34 13.60 16.40
N GLY A 101 -8.85 12.50 16.96
CA GLY A 101 -8.17 12.53 18.26
C GLY A 101 -7.22 11.36 18.49
N THR A 102 -6.45 11.49 19.56
CA THR A 102 -5.60 10.42 20.11
C THR A 102 -5.67 10.47 21.63
N TYR A 103 -5.55 9.33 22.30
CA TYR A 103 -5.66 9.28 23.75
C TYR A 103 -4.30 9.57 24.43
N VAL A 104 -4.34 10.08 25.65
CA VAL A 104 -3.19 10.19 26.55
C VAL A 104 -3.10 8.89 27.34
N SER A 105 -1.96 8.23 27.26
CA SER A 105 -1.69 6.95 27.93
C SER A 105 -1.39 7.17 29.41
N THR A 106 -1.98 6.35 30.28
CA THR A 106 -1.63 6.32 31.71
C THR A 106 -0.16 5.90 31.91
N ALA A 107 0.33 4.95 31.12
CA ALA A 107 1.70 4.44 31.23
C ALA A 107 2.77 5.47 30.85
N THR A 108 2.51 6.32 29.85
CA THR A 108 3.50 7.28 29.35
C THR A 108 3.23 8.73 29.76
N GLY A 109 1.98 9.05 30.13
CA GLY A 109 1.52 10.43 30.30
C GLY A 109 1.49 11.23 28.99
N ARG A 110 1.62 10.56 27.84
CA ARG A 110 1.77 11.17 26.51
C ARG A 110 0.77 10.60 25.52
N THR A 111 0.65 11.25 24.37
CA THR A 111 -0.14 10.81 23.20
C THR A 111 0.66 9.91 22.24
N THR A 112 1.83 9.46 22.68
CA THR A 112 2.76 8.63 21.93
C THR A 112 3.35 7.55 22.81
N TYR A 113 3.77 6.45 22.21
CA TYR A 113 4.44 5.34 22.88
C TYR A 113 5.59 4.77 22.05
N ARG A 114 6.39 3.89 22.64
CA ARG A 114 7.42 3.09 21.99
C ARG A 114 7.09 1.60 22.02
N SER A 115 7.49 0.90 20.96
CA SER A 115 7.57 -0.56 21.00
C SER A 115 8.90 -0.99 21.65
N HIS A 116 8.89 -2.12 22.32
CA HIS A 116 10.03 -2.71 23.02
C HIS A 116 10.14 -4.18 22.64
N PHE A 117 11.35 -4.62 22.28
CA PHE A 117 11.65 -6.05 22.33
C PHE A 117 11.67 -6.52 23.78
N VAL A 118 11.12 -7.71 24.01
CA VAL A 118 11.17 -8.42 25.27
C VAL A 118 12.12 -9.59 25.09
N VAL A 119 13.16 -9.64 25.93
CA VAL A 119 14.16 -10.72 25.92
C VAL A 119 14.39 -11.25 27.33
N SER A 120 14.79 -12.51 27.46
CA SER A 120 14.99 -13.14 28.77
C SER A 120 16.25 -12.64 29.48
N ARG A 121 16.19 -12.38 30.79
CA ARG A 121 17.39 -12.10 31.60
C ARG A 121 18.34 -13.30 31.73
N LYS A 122 17.84 -14.51 31.49
CA LYS A 122 18.69 -15.72 31.43
C LYS A 122 19.62 -15.67 30.21
N ALA A 123 19.16 -15.12 29.10
CA ALA A 123 19.95 -14.95 27.89
C ALA A 123 20.85 -13.70 27.95
N PHE A 124 20.41 -12.66 28.69
CA PHE A 124 21.12 -11.41 28.85
C PHE A 124 21.22 -11.05 30.33
N PRO A 125 22.35 -11.36 31.00
CA PRO A 125 22.51 -11.06 32.43
C PRO A 125 22.47 -9.56 32.78
N ALA A 126 22.80 -8.71 31.80
CA ALA A 126 22.68 -7.26 31.88
C ALA A 126 21.72 -6.75 30.80
N PRO A 127 21.05 -5.58 30.99
CA PRO A 127 20.16 -5.01 29.98
C PRO A 127 20.87 -4.83 28.63
N PRO A 128 20.43 -5.51 27.56
CA PRO A 128 21.09 -5.44 26.27
C PRO A 128 20.64 -4.23 25.46
N ASP A 129 21.49 -3.76 24.55
CA ASP A 129 21.11 -2.86 23.46
C ASP A 129 20.58 -3.63 22.24
N LEU A 130 20.11 -2.91 21.21
CA LEU A 130 19.57 -3.52 19.99
C LEU A 130 20.61 -4.32 19.19
N ALA A 131 21.88 -3.92 19.22
CA ALA A 131 22.96 -4.61 18.51
C ALA A 131 23.29 -5.95 19.16
N GLN A 132 23.22 -6.02 20.49
CA GLN A 132 23.37 -7.25 21.26
C GLN A 132 22.18 -8.18 21.04
N VAL A 133 20.94 -7.66 21.03
CA VAL A 133 19.75 -8.45 20.67
C VAL A 133 19.90 -9.03 19.25
N TYR A 134 20.30 -8.21 18.28
CA TYR A 134 20.54 -8.68 16.92
C TYR A 134 21.61 -9.78 16.83
N SER A 135 22.74 -9.57 17.51
CA SER A 135 23.83 -10.56 17.54
C SER A 135 23.36 -11.90 18.08
N PHE A 136 22.53 -11.89 19.13
CA PHE A 136 21.90 -13.09 19.68
C PHE A 136 20.95 -13.78 18.69
N LEU A 137 20.12 -13.01 17.96
CA LEU A 137 19.20 -13.55 16.95
C LEU A 137 19.94 -14.21 15.77
N ARG A 138 21.20 -13.84 15.51
CA ARG A 138 22.01 -14.45 14.45
C ARG A 138 22.73 -15.73 14.85
N GLN A 139 22.96 -15.94 16.14
CA GLN A 139 23.68 -17.11 16.62
C GLN A 139 22.84 -18.39 16.55
N ARG A 140 21.51 -18.25 16.45
CA ARG A 140 20.58 -19.37 16.43
C ARG A 140 19.26 -18.96 15.79
N ARG A 141 18.49 -19.94 15.31
CA ARG A 141 17.10 -19.71 14.90
C ARG A 141 16.24 -19.42 16.13
N ALA A 142 16.08 -18.14 16.45
CA ALA A 142 15.30 -17.67 17.59
C ALA A 142 13.80 -17.69 17.31
N ARG A 143 12.99 -17.96 18.34
CA ARG A 143 11.52 -17.93 18.28
C ARG A 143 11.01 -16.53 18.61
N PHE A 144 10.36 -15.90 17.65
CA PHE A 144 9.67 -14.62 17.78
C PHE A 144 8.17 -14.83 17.95
N ALA A 145 7.62 -14.46 19.10
CA ALA A 145 6.19 -14.55 19.38
C ALA A 145 5.47 -13.21 19.12
N TYR A 146 4.30 -13.28 18.49
CA TYR A 146 3.40 -12.15 18.27
C TYR A 146 1.93 -12.57 18.36
N HIS A 147 1.00 -11.63 18.57
CA HIS A 147 -0.43 -11.96 18.71
C HIS A 147 -1.28 -11.61 17.47
N SER A 148 -0.87 -10.61 16.68
CA SER A 148 -1.56 -10.20 15.45
C SER A 148 -0.59 -9.61 14.44
N ALA A 149 -0.71 -10.01 13.16
CA ALA A 149 0.10 -9.51 12.06
C ALA A 149 -0.11 -8.01 11.79
N PHE A 150 -1.23 -7.46 12.26
CA PHE A 150 -1.53 -6.03 12.13
C PHE A 150 -1.23 -5.24 13.41
N SER A 151 -0.76 -5.88 14.47
CA SER A 151 -0.31 -5.18 15.67
C SER A 151 0.86 -4.25 15.34
N THR A 152 0.67 -2.95 15.58
CA THR A 152 1.69 -1.93 15.29
C THR A 152 2.99 -2.21 16.07
N SER A 153 2.85 -2.42 17.38
CA SER A 153 3.98 -2.62 18.29
C SER A 153 4.51 -4.05 18.28
N SER A 154 3.61 -5.02 18.22
CA SER A 154 3.95 -6.42 18.52
C SER A 154 4.35 -7.20 17.27
N PHE A 155 4.10 -6.67 16.07
CA PHE A 155 4.48 -7.34 14.83
C PHE A 155 4.99 -6.40 13.74
N PHE A 156 4.24 -5.37 13.34
CA PHE A 156 4.61 -4.54 12.18
C PHE A 156 5.99 -3.89 12.32
N LEU A 157 6.23 -3.10 13.38
CA LEU A 157 7.54 -2.48 13.61
C LEU A 157 8.68 -3.51 13.81
N PRO A 158 8.52 -4.55 14.66
CA PRO A 158 9.47 -5.65 14.75
C PRO A 158 9.82 -6.25 13.39
N SER A 159 8.82 -6.44 12.54
CA SER A 159 9.02 -7.06 11.22
C SER A 159 9.85 -6.18 10.29
N LEU A 160 9.63 -4.86 10.31
CA LEU A 160 10.47 -3.92 9.58
C LEU A 160 11.93 -3.98 10.07
N TYR A 161 12.13 -3.98 11.39
CA TYR A 161 13.46 -4.10 11.98
C TYR A 161 14.14 -5.40 11.57
N PHE A 162 13.46 -6.55 11.69
CA PHE A 162 14.01 -7.85 11.31
C PHE A 162 14.39 -7.88 9.83
N ARG A 163 13.53 -7.38 8.93
CA ARG A 163 13.84 -7.33 7.50
C ARG A 163 15.05 -6.46 7.17
N GLU A 164 15.16 -5.29 7.79
CA GLU A 164 16.34 -4.42 7.65
C GLU A 164 17.63 -5.12 8.13
N GLN A 165 17.51 -5.97 9.15
CA GLN A 165 18.60 -6.76 9.70
C GLN A 165 18.80 -8.13 9.01
N LYS A 166 18.12 -8.37 7.88
CA LYS A 166 18.14 -9.62 7.09
C LYS A 166 17.69 -10.87 7.85
N LEU A 167 16.81 -10.69 8.85
CA LEU A 167 16.15 -11.76 9.60
C LEU A 167 14.76 -12.03 9.01
N PHE A 168 14.49 -13.27 8.65
CA PHE A 168 13.23 -13.68 8.00
C PHE A 168 12.67 -14.96 8.62
N HIS A 169 11.34 -15.12 8.57
CA HIS A 169 10.70 -16.38 8.91
C HIS A 169 11.00 -17.43 7.84
N MET A 170 11.93 -18.34 8.15
CA MET A 170 12.40 -19.37 7.20
C MET A 170 13.04 -20.55 7.95
N PRO A 171 13.12 -21.75 7.33
CA PRO A 171 13.56 -22.96 8.04
C PRO A 171 15.05 -22.98 8.40
N GLU A 172 15.89 -22.40 7.54
CA GLU A 172 17.36 -22.44 7.62
C GLU A 172 17.97 -21.12 7.14
N ASN A 173 19.21 -20.82 7.54
CA ASN A 173 19.93 -19.63 7.05
C ASN A 173 20.29 -19.79 5.57
N THR A 174 20.42 -18.67 4.85
CA THR A 174 21.14 -18.64 3.57
C THR A 174 22.53 -18.04 3.75
N GLU A 175 23.23 -17.83 2.64
CA GLU A 175 24.49 -17.07 2.59
C GLU A 175 24.33 -15.64 3.15
N SER A 176 23.15 -15.05 3.00
CA SER A 176 22.88 -13.61 3.23
C SER A 176 21.69 -13.32 4.13
N LEU A 177 20.85 -14.31 4.45
CA LEU A 177 19.66 -14.19 5.29
C LEU A 177 19.74 -15.10 6.52
N TRP A 178 19.22 -14.61 7.64
CA TRP A 178 19.19 -15.31 8.91
C TRP A 178 17.77 -15.80 9.22
N ALA A 179 17.68 -17.06 9.63
CA ALA A 179 16.43 -17.71 9.97
C ALA A 179 15.90 -17.26 11.34
N LEU A 180 14.63 -16.87 11.35
CA LEU A 180 13.82 -16.58 12.51
C LEU A 180 12.61 -17.54 12.50
N ASP A 181 12.12 -17.92 13.68
CA ASP A 181 10.89 -18.68 13.80
C ASP A 181 9.77 -17.79 14.33
N ALA A 182 8.98 -17.19 13.45
CA ALA A 182 7.88 -16.32 13.81
C ALA A 182 6.63 -17.15 14.12
N GLN A 183 6.04 -16.96 15.30
CA GLN A 183 4.89 -17.73 15.75
C GLN A 183 3.78 -16.80 16.27
N ARG A 184 2.59 -16.94 15.69
CA ARG A 184 1.38 -16.30 16.22
C ARG A 184 0.91 -17.07 17.44
N ILE A 185 0.76 -16.39 18.57
CA ILE A 185 0.15 -16.97 19.77
C ILE A 185 -1.38 -17.00 19.62
N GLN A 186 -2.03 -18.00 20.22
CA GLN A 186 -3.49 -18.17 20.12
C GLN A 186 -4.25 -17.06 20.88
N GLU A 187 -3.69 -16.57 21.97
CA GLU A 187 -4.31 -15.51 22.79
C GLU A 187 -3.97 -14.13 22.24
N ASN A 188 -4.99 -13.28 22.02
CA ASN A 188 -4.81 -11.88 21.61
C ASN A 188 -4.34 -10.98 22.78
N SER A 189 -3.25 -11.35 23.47
CA SER A 189 -2.78 -10.68 24.69
C SER A 189 -1.29 -10.31 24.61
N SER A 190 -0.99 -9.01 24.70
CA SER A 190 0.40 -8.54 24.79
C SER A 190 1.07 -8.95 26.11
N SER A 191 0.32 -9.11 27.20
CA SER A 191 0.87 -9.61 28.47
C SER A 191 1.35 -11.05 28.35
N ARG A 192 0.65 -11.89 27.57
CA ARG A 192 1.04 -13.29 27.33
C ARG A 192 2.38 -13.38 26.60
N LEU A 193 2.69 -12.43 25.71
CA LEU A 193 3.99 -12.36 25.05
C LEU A 193 5.16 -12.19 26.04
N VAL A 194 4.99 -11.37 27.08
CA VAL A 194 5.99 -11.19 28.14
C VAL A 194 6.19 -12.51 28.90
N GLU A 195 5.10 -13.21 29.19
CA GLU A 195 5.14 -14.49 29.90
C GLU A 195 5.84 -15.58 29.10
N GLN A 196 5.61 -15.68 27.80
CA GLN A 196 6.29 -16.66 26.95
C GLN A 196 7.81 -16.44 26.90
N VAL A 197 8.26 -15.19 26.86
CA VAL A 197 9.70 -14.89 26.94
C VAL A 197 10.25 -15.17 28.34
N ALA A 198 9.49 -14.85 29.39
CA ALA A 198 9.88 -15.14 30.76
C ALA A 198 10.00 -16.66 31.04
N SER A 199 9.09 -17.47 30.50
CA SER A 199 9.08 -18.94 30.65
C SER A 199 10.07 -19.64 29.72
N GLY A 200 10.55 -18.97 28.67
CA GLY A 200 11.42 -19.55 27.64
C GLY A 200 10.66 -20.30 26.54
N GLU A 201 9.34 -20.14 26.46
CA GLU A 201 8.52 -20.58 25.32
C GLU A 201 8.82 -19.77 24.05
N ALA A 202 9.23 -18.50 24.20
CA ALA A 202 9.72 -17.64 23.13
C ALA A 202 11.09 -17.08 23.50
N ASP A 203 11.91 -16.76 22.49
CA ASP A 203 13.23 -16.16 22.70
C ASP A 203 13.16 -14.64 22.64
N ILE A 204 12.21 -14.12 21.85
CA ILE A 204 11.93 -12.71 21.70
C ILE A 204 10.44 -12.49 21.45
N ALA A 205 9.92 -11.37 21.95
CA ALA A 205 8.61 -10.84 21.56
C ALA A 205 8.70 -9.32 21.48
N ALA A 206 7.63 -8.66 21.06
CA ALA A 206 7.56 -7.22 21.09
C ALA A 206 6.25 -6.74 21.72
N VAL A 207 6.33 -5.70 22.55
CA VAL A 207 5.21 -5.11 23.27
C VAL A 207 5.35 -3.58 23.33
N TRP A 208 4.28 -2.88 23.66
CA TRP A 208 4.30 -1.43 23.83
C TRP A 208 4.44 -1.02 25.31
N ASP A 209 4.66 0.27 25.56
CA ASP A 209 4.85 0.85 26.89
C ASP A 209 3.81 0.43 27.93
N GLY A 210 2.52 0.42 27.59
CA GLY A 210 1.47 0.02 28.53
C GLY A 210 1.60 -1.42 29.02
N THR A 211 2.04 -2.34 28.14
CA THR A 211 2.27 -3.74 28.53
C THR A 211 3.51 -3.87 29.39
N ARG A 212 4.58 -3.13 29.07
CA ARG A 212 5.77 -3.04 29.91
C ARG A 212 5.43 -2.53 31.31
N ALA A 213 4.70 -1.42 31.43
CA ALA A 213 4.28 -0.86 32.71
C ALA A 213 3.42 -1.84 33.52
N LYS A 214 2.48 -2.55 32.87
CA LYS A 214 1.69 -3.63 33.50
C LYS A 214 2.58 -4.77 34.02
N ALA A 215 3.57 -5.20 33.24
CA ALA A 215 4.50 -6.26 33.64
C ALA A 215 5.42 -5.84 34.81
N GLU A 216 5.88 -4.59 34.81
CA GLU A 216 6.67 -4.01 35.92
C GLU A 216 5.83 -3.96 37.21
N LYS A 217 4.60 -3.45 37.14
CA LYS A 217 3.66 -3.40 38.28
C LYS A 217 3.31 -4.79 38.82
N ALA A 218 3.18 -5.78 37.93
CA ALA A 218 2.87 -7.16 38.31
C ALA A 218 4.10 -7.96 38.80
N GLY A 219 5.29 -7.35 38.88
CA GLY A 219 6.53 -8.04 39.26
C GLY A 219 7.05 -9.04 38.22
N LYS A 220 6.42 -9.11 37.04
CA LYS A 220 6.78 -10.03 35.94
C LYS A 220 8.03 -9.55 35.17
N ALA A 221 8.38 -8.26 35.29
CA ALA A 221 9.58 -7.68 34.70
C ALA A 221 10.92 -8.22 35.28
N GLY A 222 10.88 -8.95 36.39
CA GLY A 222 12.08 -9.54 37.01
C GLY A 222 12.77 -10.61 36.15
N ALA A 223 12.03 -11.24 35.22
CA ALA A 223 12.55 -12.31 34.37
C ALA A 223 12.96 -11.86 32.96
N VAL A 224 12.66 -10.61 32.58
CA VAL A 224 12.91 -10.10 31.23
C VAL A 224 13.61 -8.73 31.22
N HIS A 225 14.17 -8.38 30.07
CA HIS A 225 14.57 -7.02 29.72
C HIS A 225 13.65 -6.48 28.62
N PHE A 226 13.38 -5.18 28.68
CA PHE A 226 12.66 -4.44 27.64
C PHE A 226 13.66 -3.55 26.91
N VAL A 227 13.85 -3.80 25.61
CA VAL A 227 14.80 -3.08 24.76
C VAL A 227 14.01 -2.20 23.79
N PRO A 228 14.09 -0.86 23.89
CA PRO A 228 13.24 0.02 23.10
C PRO A 228 13.62 -0.04 21.61
N LEU A 229 12.60 -0.09 20.75
CA LEU A 229 12.76 0.17 19.32
C LEU A 229 12.84 1.69 19.07
N PRO A 230 13.54 2.13 18.00
CA PRO A 230 13.85 3.54 17.79
C PRO A 230 12.63 4.37 17.43
N ALA A 231 11.66 3.80 16.71
CA ALA A 231 10.48 4.49 16.23
C ALA A 231 9.52 4.85 17.38
N LEU A 232 9.07 6.11 17.36
CA LEU A 232 7.97 6.59 18.20
C LEU A 232 6.65 6.39 17.43
N LEU A 233 5.59 6.00 18.14
CA LEU A 233 4.27 5.77 17.57
C LEU A 233 3.24 6.66 18.24
N PRO A 234 2.21 7.15 17.54
CA PRO A 234 1.06 7.75 18.22
C PRO A 234 0.32 6.65 18.99
N ASN A 235 -0.36 7.01 20.07
CA ASN A 235 -1.36 6.13 20.69
C ASN A 235 -2.51 5.86 19.70
N ASP A 236 -3.44 4.98 20.07
CA ASP A 236 -4.62 4.71 19.23
C ASP A 236 -5.34 6.00 18.85
N LEU A 237 -5.91 5.96 17.65
CA LEU A 237 -6.47 7.10 16.97
C LEU A 237 -7.98 6.95 16.90
N LEU A 238 -8.69 8.03 17.21
CA LEU A 238 -10.12 8.15 16.94
C LEU A 238 -10.26 8.72 15.53
N VAL A 239 -10.78 7.91 14.62
CA VAL A 239 -10.90 8.24 13.20
C VAL A 239 -12.35 8.14 12.75
N CYS A 240 -12.75 8.93 11.76
CA CYS A 240 -14.08 8.82 11.16
C CYS A 240 -13.98 8.70 9.65
N SER A 241 -15.07 8.25 9.01
CA SER A 241 -15.20 8.38 7.56
C SER A 241 -15.13 9.87 7.17
N ARG A 242 -14.41 10.19 6.09
CA ARG A 242 -14.31 11.58 5.63
C ARG A 242 -15.65 12.14 5.15
N SER A 243 -16.59 11.27 4.77
CA SER A 243 -17.97 11.63 4.41
C SER A 243 -18.88 11.99 5.59
N LEU A 244 -18.44 11.82 6.85
CA LEU A 244 -19.25 12.15 8.03
C LEU A 244 -19.69 13.63 8.02
N ASP A 245 -20.93 13.89 8.44
CA ASP A 245 -21.50 15.25 8.49
C ASP A 245 -20.54 16.22 9.20
N PRO A 246 -20.14 17.34 8.57
CA PRO A 246 -19.27 18.33 9.18
C PRO A 246 -19.74 18.85 10.54
N ARG A 247 -21.06 18.94 10.78
CA ARG A 247 -21.64 19.34 12.06
C ARG A 247 -21.37 18.30 13.13
N ILE A 248 -21.51 17.01 12.81
CA ILE A 248 -21.17 15.92 13.72
C ILE A 248 -19.68 15.93 14.01
N LYS A 249 -18.81 16.10 12.99
CA LYS A 249 -17.36 16.23 13.20
C LYS A 249 -16.99 17.39 14.11
N ALA A 250 -17.63 18.55 13.93
CA ALA A 250 -17.41 19.71 14.78
C ALA A 250 -17.84 19.45 16.23
N ALA A 251 -19.01 18.83 16.44
CA ALA A 251 -19.49 18.45 17.77
C ALA A 251 -18.56 17.42 18.45
N LEU A 252 -18.09 16.40 17.71
CA LEU A 252 -17.11 15.44 18.20
C LEU A 252 -15.82 16.13 18.62
N ARG A 253 -15.26 17.00 17.77
CA ARG A 253 -14.05 17.77 18.10
C ARG A 253 -14.22 18.65 19.34
N GLN A 254 -15.34 19.36 19.44
CA GLN A 254 -15.64 20.19 20.61
C GLN A 254 -15.74 19.35 21.88
N ALA A 255 -16.37 18.18 21.82
CA ALA A 255 -16.45 17.25 22.94
C ALA A 255 -15.05 16.76 23.37
N LEU A 256 -14.19 16.37 22.43
CA LEU A 256 -12.81 15.98 22.73
C LEU A 256 -12.00 17.12 23.36
N GLN A 257 -12.18 18.36 22.87
CA GLN A 257 -11.50 19.53 23.41
C GLN A 257 -11.94 19.85 24.85
N ALA A 258 -13.23 19.68 25.15
CA ALA A 258 -13.81 19.91 26.46
C ALA A 258 -13.58 18.75 27.44
N MET A 259 -12.97 17.63 27.02
CA MET A 259 -12.81 16.44 27.84
C MET A 259 -11.87 16.69 29.03
N GLY A 260 -12.37 16.40 30.23
CA GLY A 260 -11.59 16.45 31.47
C GLY A 260 -10.43 15.44 31.46
N SER A 261 -9.40 15.67 32.27
CA SER A 261 -8.20 14.82 32.32
C SER A 261 -8.44 13.40 32.82
N GLN A 262 -9.58 13.10 33.43
CA GLN A 262 -9.92 11.78 33.99
C GLN A 262 -11.36 11.33 33.66
N GLU A 263 -12.06 12.06 32.79
CA GLU A 263 -13.50 11.90 32.61
C GLU A 263 -13.87 10.51 32.04
N ILE A 264 -12.98 9.92 31.26
CA ILE A 264 -13.13 8.58 30.69
C ILE A 264 -12.10 7.58 31.21
N ALA A 265 -11.38 7.92 32.30
CA ALA A 265 -10.21 7.17 32.76
C ALA A 265 -10.54 5.68 33.00
N VAL A 266 -10.02 4.81 32.14
CA VAL A 266 -10.18 3.35 32.20
C VAL A 266 -8.89 2.72 31.69
N GLY A 267 -8.23 1.92 32.53
CA GLY A 267 -7.00 1.24 32.12
C GLY A 267 -5.88 2.19 31.73
N ASP A 268 -5.35 2.02 30.52
CA ASP A 268 -4.36 2.93 29.95
C ASP A 268 -4.95 4.19 29.29
N PHE A 269 -6.27 4.29 29.15
CA PHE A 269 -6.92 5.43 28.50
C PHE A 269 -7.23 6.52 29.52
N LEU A 270 -6.40 7.56 29.60
CA LEU A 270 -6.56 8.64 30.57
C LEU A 270 -7.62 9.68 30.12
N THR A 271 -7.43 10.20 28.92
CA THR A 271 -8.27 11.23 28.29
C THR A 271 -7.97 11.27 26.78
N TRP A 272 -8.83 11.88 25.98
CA TRP A 272 -8.60 12.12 24.55
C TRP A 272 -8.22 13.57 24.28
N ARG A 273 -7.39 13.77 23.26
CA ARG A 273 -6.96 15.09 22.78
C ARG A 273 -7.18 15.22 21.29
N LEU A 274 -7.45 16.44 20.83
CA LEU A 274 -7.56 16.74 19.41
C LEU A 274 -6.24 16.46 18.71
N PHE A 275 -6.28 15.63 17.66
CA PHE A 275 -5.07 15.16 17.01
C PHE A 275 -4.25 16.28 16.37
N ASP A 276 -4.93 17.29 15.82
CA ASP A 276 -4.30 18.44 15.16
C ASP A 276 -3.39 19.25 16.10
N GLU A 277 -3.69 19.24 17.40
CA GLU A 277 -2.94 19.92 18.47
C GLU A 277 -1.77 19.07 19.02
N GLN A 278 -1.69 17.78 18.66
CA GLN A 278 -0.68 16.85 19.17
C GLN A 278 0.49 16.71 18.19
N THR A 279 1.43 17.67 18.23
CA THR A 279 2.57 17.72 17.28
C THR A 279 3.41 16.44 17.25
N GLU A 280 3.75 15.86 18.41
CA GLU A 280 4.54 14.62 18.47
C GLU A 280 3.80 13.42 17.86
N ALA A 281 2.50 13.26 18.19
CA ALA A 281 1.68 12.18 17.64
C ALA A 281 1.50 12.31 16.12
N ARG A 282 1.33 13.53 15.62
CA ARG A 282 1.27 13.82 14.17
C ARG A 282 2.56 13.44 13.46
N LYS A 283 3.71 13.82 14.03
CA LYS A 283 5.02 13.45 13.48
C LYS A 283 5.21 11.93 13.49
N ALA A 284 4.90 11.27 14.60
CA ALA A 284 4.98 9.83 14.73
C ALA A 284 4.08 9.09 13.71
N LEU A 285 2.86 9.59 13.46
CA LEU A 285 1.99 9.02 12.42
C LEU A 285 2.56 9.22 11.01
N ALA A 286 3.14 10.38 10.72
CA ALA A 286 3.79 10.65 9.44
C ALA A 286 5.01 9.74 9.22
N ASP A 287 5.83 9.53 10.25
CA ASP A 287 6.96 8.61 10.22
C ASP A 287 6.47 7.16 10.02
N LEU A 288 5.38 6.76 10.68
CA LEU A 288 4.78 5.44 10.47
C LEU A 288 4.27 5.24 9.02
N ARG A 289 3.60 6.25 8.45
CA ARG A 289 3.17 6.23 7.03
C ARG A 289 4.37 6.09 6.09
N TRP A 290 5.49 6.73 6.41
CA TRP A 290 6.72 6.57 5.64
C TRP A 290 7.29 5.15 5.75
N LEU A 291 7.35 4.59 6.96
CA LEU A 291 7.84 3.24 7.22
C LEU A 291 6.97 2.16 6.57
N ALA A 292 5.65 2.37 6.48
CA ALA A 292 4.71 1.42 5.90
C ALA A 292 4.69 1.40 4.36
N ARG A 293 5.43 2.30 3.70
CA ARG A 293 5.57 2.25 2.24
C ARG A 293 6.21 0.93 1.85
N GLU A 294 5.57 0.20 0.95
CA GLU A 294 6.11 -1.05 0.43
C GLU A 294 7.44 -0.75 -0.28
N ARG A 295 8.54 -1.26 0.28
CA ARG A 295 9.85 -1.24 -0.39
C ARG A 295 9.87 -2.37 -1.39
N THR A 296 9.60 -2.07 -2.65
CA THR A 296 9.78 -3.04 -3.74
C THR A 296 11.26 -3.41 -3.81
N ALA A 297 11.56 -4.71 -3.89
CA ALA A 297 12.92 -5.14 -4.20
C ALA A 297 13.35 -4.56 -5.56
N PRO A 298 14.64 -4.27 -5.77
CA PRO A 298 15.12 -3.79 -7.05
C PRO A 298 14.67 -4.71 -8.19
N VAL A 299 14.33 -4.11 -9.32
CA VAL A 299 13.94 -4.81 -10.54
C VAL A 299 15.02 -4.55 -11.58
N THR A 300 15.76 -5.60 -11.93
CA THR A 300 16.98 -5.50 -12.72
C THR A 300 16.68 -5.36 -14.23
N VAL A 301 17.39 -4.47 -14.91
CA VAL A 301 17.24 -4.22 -16.34
C VAL A 301 18.57 -4.45 -17.07
N GLU A 302 18.68 -5.54 -17.81
CA GLU A 302 19.78 -5.77 -18.73
C GLU A 302 19.53 -4.98 -20.01
N VAL A 303 20.51 -4.19 -20.44
CA VAL A 303 20.44 -3.38 -21.66
C VAL A 303 21.55 -3.80 -22.62
N ARG A 304 21.16 -4.25 -23.81
CA ARG A 304 22.06 -4.75 -24.86
C ARG A 304 21.67 -4.27 -26.25
N MET A 305 22.61 -4.37 -27.19
CA MET A 305 22.33 -4.13 -28.61
C MET A 305 21.65 -5.36 -29.23
N ALA A 306 20.65 -5.16 -30.08
CA ALA A 306 19.92 -6.27 -30.71
C ALA A 306 20.82 -7.12 -31.63
N LYS A 307 21.81 -6.50 -32.29
CA LYS A 307 22.73 -7.15 -33.23
C LYS A 307 24.11 -7.51 -32.62
N GLY A 308 24.29 -7.33 -31.31
CA GLY A 308 25.57 -7.60 -30.65
C GLY A 308 26.71 -6.66 -31.06
N GLU A 309 26.40 -5.45 -31.52
CA GLU A 309 27.37 -4.42 -31.95
C GLU A 309 28.02 -3.67 -30.77
N GLU A 310 28.23 -4.35 -29.65
CA GLU A 310 28.82 -3.76 -28.44
C GLU A 310 30.30 -3.40 -28.66
N GLY A 311 30.76 -2.26 -28.12
CA GLY A 311 32.12 -1.76 -28.29
C GLY A 311 32.32 -0.78 -29.46
N HIS A 312 31.27 -0.49 -30.24
CA HIS A 312 31.28 0.66 -31.14
C HIS A 312 30.94 1.95 -30.37
N PRO A 313 31.69 3.07 -30.52
CA PRO A 313 31.48 4.26 -29.70
C PRO A 313 30.07 4.85 -29.73
N GLU A 314 29.37 4.73 -30.86
CA GLU A 314 27.98 5.18 -30.99
C GLU A 314 27.00 4.24 -30.27
N ALA A 315 27.19 2.93 -30.37
CA ALA A 315 26.39 1.93 -29.67
C ALA A 315 26.57 2.09 -28.15
N ASP A 316 27.80 2.28 -27.68
CA ASP A 316 28.10 2.49 -26.27
C ASP A 316 27.44 3.76 -25.70
N ARG A 317 27.41 4.84 -26.49
CA ARG A 317 26.68 6.07 -26.10
C ARG A 317 25.18 5.85 -25.99
N LEU A 318 24.59 5.05 -26.88
CA LEU A 318 23.16 4.72 -26.83
C LEU A 318 22.84 3.83 -25.62
N LEU A 319 23.65 2.78 -25.41
CA LEU A 319 23.52 1.90 -24.25
C LEU A 319 23.62 2.69 -22.95
N GLU A 320 24.58 3.62 -22.85
CA GLU A 320 24.70 4.45 -21.66
C GLU A 320 23.51 5.40 -21.49
N ALA A 321 23.01 6.02 -22.57
CA ALA A 321 21.80 6.86 -22.49
C ALA A 321 20.58 6.07 -21.97
N VAL A 322 20.43 4.81 -22.36
CA VAL A 322 19.35 3.94 -21.87
C VAL A 322 19.58 3.52 -20.41
N ARG A 323 20.81 3.16 -20.03
CA ARG A 323 21.16 2.87 -18.62
C ARG A 323 20.93 4.09 -17.72
N GLN A 324 21.26 5.29 -18.19
CA GLN A 324 20.92 6.54 -17.51
C GLN A 324 19.41 6.73 -17.39
N ALA A 325 18.62 6.37 -18.41
CA ALA A 325 17.16 6.42 -18.31
C ALA A 325 16.63 5.49 -17.23
N VAL A 326 17.18 4.28 -17.10
CA VAL A 326 16.86 3.36 -15.99
C VAL A 326 17.16 4.04 -14.65
N ARG A 327 18.39 4.52 -14.44
CA ARG A 327 18.83 5.17 -13.19
C ARG A 327 17.99 6.40 -12.82
N LEU A 328 17.67 7.23 -13.80
CA LEU A 328 17.00 8.52 -13.61
C LEU A 328 15.47 8.42 -13.62
N SER A 329 14.91 7.25 -13.90
CA SER A 329 13.45 7.05 -13.88
C SER A 329 12.83 7.17 -12.49
N ALA A 330 13.64 7.09 -11.42
CA ALA A 330 13.17 7.15 -10.03
C ALA A 330 12.05 6.13 -9.73
N THR A 331 12.13 4.94 -10.34
CA THR A 331 11.25 3.80 -10.10
C THR A 331 12.01 2.66 -9.41
N GLU A 332 11.40 1.47 -9.32
CA GLU A 332 12.04 0.25 -8.84
C GLU A 332 13.16 -0.29 -9.75
N LEU A 333 13.30 0.25 -10.97
CA LEU A 333 14.22 -0.27 -11.96
C LEU A 333 15.67 0.11 -11.65
N VAL A 334 16.57 -0.87 -11.73
CA VAL A 334 18.02 -0.66 -11.61
C VAL A 334 18.73 -1.29 -12.80
N PRO A 335 19.83 -0.71 -13.31
CA PRO A 335 20.63 -1.38 -14.33
C PRO A 335 21.17 -2.70 -13.79
N TYR A 336 21.05 -3.77 -14.58
CA TYR A 336 21.65 -5.04 -14.27
C TYR A 336 23.18 -4.92 -14.29
N ASP A 337 23.80 -5.58 -13.32
CA ASP A 337 25.24 -5.68 -13.15
C ASP A 337 25.54 -7.15 -12.87
N LYS A 338 26.22 -7.83 -13.79
CA LYS A 338 26.49 -9.27 -13.73
C LYS A 338 27.36 -9.68 -12.55
N ASP A 339 28.15 -8.75 -12.00
CA ASP A 339 29.07 -9.03 -10.90
C ASP A 339 28.39 -8.84 -9.53
N PHE A 340 27.22 -8.19 -9.51
CA PHE A 340 26.44 -7.93 -8.30
C PHE A 340 25.10 -8.66 -8.26
N HIS A 341 24.37 -8.71 -9.38
CA HIS A 341 23.03 -9.24 -9.50
C HIS A 341 23.00 -10.66 -10.10
N GLN A 342 22.12 -11.52 -9.58
CA GLN A 342 22.00 -12.89 -10.07
C GLN A 342 20.91 -13.09 -11.14
N HIS A 343 19.87 -12.25 -11.15
CA HIS A 343 18.76 -12.36 -12.09
C HIS A 343 18.61 -11.10 -12.94
N VAL A 344 18.00 -11.28 -14.11
CA VAL A 344 17.59 -10.22 -15.03
C VAL A 344 16.06 -10.25 -15.09
N ASP A 345 15.41 -9.22 -14.54
CA ASP A 345 13.95 -9.10 -14.56
C ASP A 345 13.43 -8.55 -15.89
N TYR A 346 14.18 -7.65 -16.51
CA TYR A 346 13.89 -7.10 -17.85
C TYR A 346 15.11 -7.25 -18.75
N ALA A 347 14.89 -7.82 -19.93
CA ALA A 347 15.87 -7.86 -21.00
C ALA A 347 15.48 -6.84 -22.07
N TRP A 348 16.21 -5.73 -22.12
CA TRP A 348 16.03 -4.66 -23.09
C TRP A 348 17.03 -4.80 -24.23
N SER A 349 16.52 -4.95 -25.44
CA SER A 349 17.34 -4.90 -26.65
C SER A 349 17.03 -3.65 -27.48
N ILE A 350 18.08 -2.98 -27.91
CA ILE A 350 18.00 -1.73 -28.68
C ILE A 350 18.50 -1.98 -30.09
N ASP A 351 17.69 -1.59 -31.07
CA ASP A 351 18.04 -1.61 -32.48
C ASP A 351 17.94 -0.18 -33.03
N PRO A 352 19.07 0.49 -33.31
CA PRO A 352 19.06 1.77 -33.99
C PRO A 352 18.41 1.62 -35.37
N VAL A 353 17.50 2.51 -35.69
CA VAL A 353 16.89 2.62 -37.02
C VAL A 353 17.47 3.85 -37.69
N HIS A 354 17.47 3.88 -39.02
CA HIS A 354 17.84 5.06 -39.80
C HIS A 354 17.08 6.31 -39.29
N ASP A 355 17.76 7.47 -39.36
CA ASP A 355 17.21 8.81 -39.08
C ASP A 355 16.92 9.14 -37.60
N GLY A 356 17.84 8.84 -36.68
CA GLY A 356 17.70 9.28 -35.28
C GLY A 356 16.50 8.64 -34.58
N ALA A 357 16.22 7.38 -34.91
CA ALA A 357 15.20 6.57 -34.27
C ALA A 357 15.80 5.28 -33.73
N LEU A 358 15.15 4.69 -32.73
CA LEU A 358 15.49 3.36 -32.24
C LEU A 358 14.24 2.56 -31.92
N VAL A 359 14.38 1.25 -32.01
CA VAL A 359 13.42 0.28 -31.49
C VAL A 359 13.96 -0.25 -30.18
N LEU A 360 13.22 -0.02 -29.09
CA LEU A 360 13.43 -0.70 -27.82
C LEU A 360 12.47 -1.89 -27.75
N ARG A 361 13.03 -3.07 -27.54
CA ARG A 361 12.31 -4.31 -27.26
C ARG A 361 12.51 -4.68 -25.80
N SER A 362 11.42 -4.87 -25.06
CA SER A 362 11.43 -5.18 -23.64
C SER A 362 10.76 -6.53 -23.41
N ALA A 363 11.56 -7.54 -23.07
CA ALA A 363 11.10 -8.83 -22.61
C ALA A 363 11.20 -8.92 -21.08
N VAL A 364 10.37 -9.77 -20.48
CA VAL A 364 10.35 -10.03 -19.03
C VAL A 364 10.65 -11.52 -18.79
N PRO A 365 11.93 -11.92 -18.64
CA PRO A 365 12.28 -13.32 -18.53
C PRO A 365 11.59 -14.05 -17.37
N GLY A 366 11.16 -15.29 -17.65
CA GLY A 366 10.46 -16.14 -16.68
C GLY A 366 8.97 -15.82 -16.51
N PHE A 367 8.40 -14.99 -17.38
CA PHE A 367 6.96 -14.82 -17.59
C PHE A 367 6.63 -15.09 -19.07
N ASP A 368 5.44 -15.63 -19.34
CA ASP A 368 4.90 -15.85 -20.69
C ASP A 368 4.18 -14.58 -21.19
N ALA A 369 4.88 -13.45 -21.09
CA ALA A 369 4.39 -12.16 -21.54
C ALA A 369 4.96 -11.81 -22.92
N GLN A 370 4.09 -11.26 -23.77
CA GLN A 370 4.51 -10.76 -25.07
C GLN A 370 5.54 -9.63 -24.91
N GLU A 371 6.61 -9.69 -25.71
CA GLU A 371 7.61 -8.63 -25.77
C GLU A 371 6.97 -7.28 -26.12
N GLN A 372 7.28 -6.24 -25.34
CA GLN A 372 6.84 -4.88 -25.64
C GLN A 372 7.82 -4.21 -26.61
N VAL A 373 7.29 -3.61 -27.67
CA VAL A 373 8.09 -2.93 -28.70
C VAL A 373 7.76 -1.44 -28.71
N PHE A 374 8.77 -0.60 -28.45
CA PHE A 374 8.67 0.84 -28.45
C PHE A 374 9.53 1.44 -29.56
N ARG A 375 8.93 2.27 -30.42
CA ARG A 375 9.65 3.03 -31.45
C ARG A 375 9.83 4.45 -30.94
N LEU A 376 11.08 4.91 -30.87
CA LEU A 376 11.45 6.19 -30.28
C LEU A 376 12.30 6.98 -31.25
N SER A 377 11.81 8.15 -31.68
CA SER A 377 12.62 9.15 -32.36
C SER A 377 13.28 10.07 -31.34
N TYR A 378 14.56 10.39 -31.51
CA TYR A 378 15.36 11.19 -30.58
C TYR A 378 16.36 12.07 -31.34
N ARG A 379 16.78 13.20 -30.74
CA ARG A 379 17.75 14.13 -31.34
C ARG A 379 19.17 14.04 -30.77
N GLY A 380 19.34 13.25 -29.72
CA GLY A 380 20.59 13.04 -28.99
C GLY A 380 20.35 12.23 -27.71
N SER A 381 21.41 11.89 -27.00
CA SER A 381 21.36 11.02 -25.81
C SER A 381 20.42 11.54 -24.72
N ASP A 382 20.48 12.84 -24.38
CA ASP A 382 19.62 13.42 -23.35
C ASP A 382 18.13 13.36 -23.72
N ASP A 383 17.81 13.58 -25.00
CA ASP A 383 16.44 13.47 -25.49
C ASP A 383 15.95 12.02 -25.44
N LEU A 384 16.80 11.07 -25.83
CA LEU A 384 16.51 9.66 -25.73
C LEU A 384 16.25 9.24 -24.27
N THR A 385 17.12 9.65 -23.34
CA THR A 385 16.98 9.36 -21.92
C THR A 385 15.63 9.86 -21.39
N ARG A 386 15.25 11.11 -21.69
CA ARG A 386 13.95 11.66 -21.27
C ARG A 386 12.76 10.90 -21.87
N ARG A 387 12.83 10.52 -23.14
CA ARG A 387 11.76 9.75 -23.81
C ARG A 387 11.61 8.37 -23.19
N LEU A 388 12.72 7.71 -22.87
CA LEU A 388 12.70 6.42 -22.21
C LEU A 388 12.16 6.49 -20.78
N ILE A 389 12.51 7.52 -20.01
CA ILE A 389 11.89 7.78 -18.70
C ILE A 389 10.36 7.88 -18.85
N SER A 390 9.89 8.61 -19.86
CA SER A 390 8.44 8.68 -20.15
C SER A 390 7.84 7.30 -20.48
N VAL A 391 8.52 6.47 -21.27
CA VAL A 391 8.07 5.09 -21.59
C VAL A 391 7.99 4.25 -20.32
N VAL A 392 9.03 4.30 -19.48
CA VAL A 392 9.08 3.61 -18.20
C VAL A 392 7.85 3.97 -17.40
N HIS A 393 7.56 5.25 -17.15
CA HIS A 393 6.43 5.67 -16.32
C HIS A 393 5.04 5.32 -16.87
N THR A 394 4.87 5.28 -18.20
CA THR A 394 3.51 5.29 -18.79
C THR A 394 3.13 3.99 -19.50
N ARG A 395 4.08 3.25 -20.06
CA ARG A 395 3.78 2.16 -21.02
C ARG A 395 4.41 0.83 -20.69
N LEU A 396 5.48 0.80 -19.92
CA LEU A 396 6.17 -0.44 -19.56
C LEU A 396 5.28 -1.30 -18.65
N HIS A 397 5.34 -2.62 -18.81
CA HIS A 397 4.83 -3.60 -17.84
C HIS A 397 5.49 -3.40 -16.48
N ARG A 398 4.91 -3.99 -15.43
CA ARG A 398 5.42 -3.85 -14.07
C ARG A 398 5.44 -5.13 -13.31
N ILE A 399 6.53 -5.35 -12.59
CA ILE A 399 6.63 -6.40 -11.60
C ILE A 399 6.31 -5.78 -10.24
N ARG A 400 5.29 -6.30 -9.56
CA ARG A 400 4.92 -5.93 -8.19
C ARG A 400 4.88 -7.17 -7.30
N THR A 401 4.90 -6.96 -6.00
CA THR A 401 4.75 -8.04 -5.02
C THR A 401 3.33 -8.08 -4.48
N LEU A 402 2.90 -9.26 -4.02
CA LEU A 402 1.69 -9.32 -3.19
C LEU A 402 1.95 -8.63 -1.86
N TRP A 403 0.99 -7.81 -1.45
CA TRP A 403 0.99 -7.18 -0.14
C TRP A 403 0.87 -8.25 0.94
N PRO A 404 1.88 -8.41 1.81
CA PRO A 404 2.02 -9.63 2.59
C PRO A 404 1.05 -9.69 3.79
N TYR A 405 0.29 -8.63 4.04
CA TYR A 405 -0.67 -8.56 5.14
C TYR A 405 -2.08 -9.04 4.74
N SER A 406 -2.29 -9.45 3.49
CA SER A 406 -3.60 -9.92 3.02
C SER A 406 -3.47 -11.17 2.14
N ALA A 407 -3.72 -12.33 2.74
CA ALA A 407 -3.74 -13.60 2.03
C ALA A 407 -5.09 -13.90 1.35
N ASN A 408 -6.20 -13.34 1.87
CA ASN A 408 -7.52 -13.51 1.29
C ASN A 408 -8.41 -12.27 1.53
N PRO A 409 -8.67 -11.46 0.49
CA PRO A 409 -8.17 -11.62 -0.88
C PRO A 409 -6.65 -11.33 -0.97
N PRO A 410 -5.90 -11.97 -1.89
CA PRO A 410 -4.55 -11.53 -2.25
C PRO A 410 -4.58 -10.14 -2.89
N ILE A 411 -3.71 -9.23 -2.42
CA ILE A 411 -3.72 -7.83 -2.84
C ILE A 411 -2.39 -7.45 -3.48
N VAL A 412 -2.43 -6.73 -4.61
CA VAL A 412 -1.30 -5.95 -5.12
C VAL A 412 -1.61 -4.47 -4.88
N LEU A 413 -0.76 -3.77 -4.13
CA LEU A 413 -0.90 -2.32 -3.96
C LEU A 413 -0.57 -1.61 -5.28
N ARG A 414 -1.38 -0.62 -5.62
CA ARG A 414 -1.24 0.18 -6.84
C ARG A 414 -0.53 1.48 -6.50
N ASP A 415 0.69 1.61 -6.99
CA ASP A 415 1.56 2.78 -6.83
C ASP A 415 1.68 3.61 -8.13
N MET A 416 0.83 3.32 -9.13
CA MET A 416 0.94 3.92 -10.45
C MET A 416 -0.36 3.96 -11.24
N ALA A 417 -0.39 4.79 -12.28
CA ALA A 417 -1.59 5.09 -13.05
C ALA A 417 -2.12 3.93 -13.93
N LEU A 418 -1.48 2.76 -13.93
CA LEU A 418 -1.95 1.59 -14.66
C LEU A 418 -3.30 1.10 -14.13
N ALA A 419 -4.31 1.02 -15.00
CA ALA A 419 -5.63 0.49 -14.64
C ALA A 419 -5.87 -0.81 -15.41
N LEU A 420 -6.06 -1.91 -14.68
CA LEU A 420 -6.40 -3.21 -15.24
C LEU A 420 -7.89 -3.50 -14.95
N PRO A 421 -8.69 -3.93 -15.94
CA PRO A 421 -10.10 -4.19 -15.70
C PRO A 421 -10.31 -5.46 -14.86
N VAL A 422 -11.47 -5.55 -14.20
CA VAL A 422 -11.92 -6.80 -13.57
C VAL A 422 -12.04 -7.90 -14.63
N GLY A 423 -11.60 -9.11 -14.29
CA GLY A 423 -11.49 -10.24 -15.20
C GLY A 423 -10.19 -10.29 -16.01
N HIS A 424 -9.38 -9.23 -15.99
CA HIS A 424 -8.05 -9.25 -16.62
C HIS A 424 -7.17 -10.32 -15.96
N VAL A 425 -6.38 -11.02 -16.77
CA VAL A 425 -5.48 -12.07 -16.32
C VAL A 425 -4.08 -11.49 -16.21
N VAL A 426 -3.48 -11.63 -15.04
CA VAL A 426 -2.07 -11.32 -14.78
C VAL A 426 -1.30 -12.60 -14.56
N GLU A 427 0.01 -12.54 -14.77
CA GLU A 427 0.89 -13.65 -14.41
C GLU A 427 1.50 -13.40 -13.04
N ALA A 428 1.56 -14.45 -12.23
CA ALA A 428 2.21 -14.43 -10.94
C ALA A 428 3.19 -15.59 -10.85
N ARG A 429 4.27 -15.41 -10.10
CA ARG A 429 5.21 -16.47 -9.76
C ARG A 429 5.60 -16.36 -8.30
N ARG A 430 5.64 -17.50 -7.62
CA ARG A 430 6.24 -17.57 -6.29
C ARG A 430 7.74 -17.36 -6.40
N ILE A 431 8.30 -16.59 -5.49
CA ILE A 431 9.75 -16.46 -5.32
C ILE A 431 10.12 -16.71 -3.86
N THR A 432 11.31 -17.27 -3.66
CA THR A 432 11.93 -17.40 -2.34
C THR A 432 13.23 -16.61 -2.36
N TRP A 433 13.26 -15.51 -1.62
CA TRP A 433 14.42 -14.65 -1.51
C TRP A 433 15.59 -15.40 -0.87
N LEU A 434 16.75 -15.28 -1.51
CA LEU A 434 18.04 -15.70 -0.98
C LEU A 434 18.89 -14.47 -0.64
N ASP A 435 18.82 -13.40 -1.45
CA ASP A 435 19.37 -12.07 -1.18
C ASP A 435 18.55 -11.01 -1.96
N PRO A 436 17.61 -10.29 -1.31
CA PRO A 436 16.81 -9.27 -1.97
C PRO A 436 17.61 -8.11 -2.56
N GLU A 437 18.75 -7.75 -1.97
CA GLU A 437 19.57 -6.61 -2.43
C GLU A 437 20.27 -6.92 -3.76
N ARG A 438 20.63 -8.19 -3.97
CA ARG A 438 21.29 -8.69 -5.18
C ARG A 438 20.32 -9.28 -6.21
N ASP A 439 19.02 -9.05 -6.02
CA ASP A 439 17.95 -9.66 -6.81
C ASP A 439 18.13 -11.19 -6.92
N LYS A 440 18.56 -11.85 -5.83
CA LYS A 440 18.86 -13.29 -5.78
C LYS A 440 17.69 -14.05 -5.16
N PHE A 441 17.04 -14.90 -5.93
CA PHE A 441 15.88 -15.67 -5.47
C PHE A 441 15.75 -17.00 -6.21
N ARG A 442 15.03 -17.94 -5.62
CA ARG A 442 14.54 -19.14 -6.34
C ARG A 442 13.17 -18.82 -6.92
N ALA A 443 13.01 -18.99 -8.22
CA ALA A 443 11.75 -18.79 -8.90
C ALA A 443 10.96 -20.11 -8.96
N GLY A 444 9.68 -20.06 -8.57
CA GLY A 444 8.72 -21.11 -8.89
C GLY A 444 8.15 -20.96 -10.30
N THR A 445 7.31 -21.90 -10.70
CA THR A 445 6.59 -21.85 -11.98
C THR A 445 5.63 -20.66 -12.01
N ALA A 446 5.61 -19.93 -13.12
CA ALA A 446 4.63 -18.89 -13.35
C ALA A 446 3.23 -19.49 -13.55
N PHE A 447 2.20 -18.80 -13.08
CA PHE A 447 0.81 -19.16 -13.22
C PHE A 447 -0.04 -17.92 -13.48
N ARG A 448 -1.28 -18.13 -13.90
CA ARG A 448 -2.22 -17.05 -14.23
C ARG A 448 -3.17 -16.81 -13.06
N ALA A 449 -3.42 -15.55 -12.74
CA ALA A 449 -4.37 -15.12 -11.74
C ALA A 449 -5.30 -14.05 -12.29
N ARG A 450 -6.59 -14.14 -12.00
CA ARG A 450 -7.58 -13.15 -12.43
C ARG A 450 -7.71 -12.02 -11.42
N ILE A 451 -7.93 -10.81 -11.93
CA ILE A 451 -8.29 -9.65 -11.12
C ILE A 451 -9.79 -9.70 -10.82
N GLU A 452 -10.16 -9.82 -9.54
CA GLU A 452 -11.56 -9.80 -9.10
C GLU A 452 -12.04 -8.39 -8.78
N ARG A 453 -11.15 -7.55 -8.26
CA ARG A 453 -11.43 -6.15 -7.99
C ARG A 453 -10.27 -5.28 -8.41
N SER A 454 -10.60 -4.14 -8.97
CA SER A 454 -9.62 -3.14 -9.41
C SER A 454 -10.12 -1.76 -9.02
N ASP A 455 -9.31 -1.03 -8.26
CA ASP A 455 -9.57 0.36 -7.92
C ASP A 455 -8.27 1.20 -8.04
N TYR A 456 -8.31 2.43 -7.56
CA TYR A 456 -7.17 3.34 -7.66
C TYR A 456 -5.98 2.91 -6.79
N PHE A 457 -6.24 2.14 -5.73
CA PHE A 457 -5.27 1.82 -4.68
C PHE A 457 -4.79 0.37 -4.73
N ARG A 458 -5.56 -0.53 -5.34
CA ARG A 458 -5.21 -1.95 -5.36
C ARG A 458 -5.82 -2.75 -6.52
N PHE A 459 -5.21 -3.90 -6.75
CA PHE A 459 -5.80 -5.03 -7.44
C PHE A 459 -6.00 -6.17 -6.44
N GLU A 460 -7.22 -6.70 -6.35
CA GLU A 460 -7.50 -7.95 -5.63
C GLU A 460 -7.49 -9.09 -6.64
N LEU A 461 -6.65 -10.09 -6.40
CA LEU A 461 -6.54 -11.28 -7.24
C LEU A 461 -7.47 -12.37 -6.73
N ASN A 462 -7.91 -13.27 -7.60
CA ASN A 462 -8.66 -14.44 -7.20
C ASN A 462 -7.80 -15.34 -6.29
N GLY A 463 -8.31 -15.62 -5.09
CA GLY A 463 -7.59 -16.40 -4.08
C GLY A 463 -7.36 -17.87 -4.46
N ASP A 464 -8.25 -18.47 -5.25
CA ASP A 464 -8.14 -19.87 -5.64
C ASP A 464 -7.09 -20.07 -6.74
N ASP A 465 -6.96 -19.12 -7.67
CA ASP A 465 -5.88 -19.08 -8.66
C ASP A 465 -4.51 -19.07 -7.94
N LEU A 466 -4.38 -18.32 -6.84
CA LEU A 466 -3.15 -18.27 -6.04
C LEU A 466 -2.85 -19.59 -5.32
N LYS A 467 -3.87 -20.21 -4.69
CA LYS A 467 -3.72 -21.51 -4.03
C LYS A 467 -3.24 -22.58 -5.01
N ASN A 468 -3.85 -22.64 -6.19
CA ASN A 468 -3.51 -23.58 -7.25
C ASN A 468 -2.10 -23.34 -7.82
N GLY A 469 -1.64 -22.08 -7.84
CA GLY A 469 -0.28 -21.68 -8.21
C GLY A 469 0.81 -21.98 -7.17
N GLY A 470 0.53 -22.79 -6.15
CA GLY A 470 1.47 -23.11 -5.07
C GLY A 470 1.46 -22.12 -3.91
N GLY A 471 0.43 -21.28 -3.81
CA GLY A 471 0.19 -20.29 -2.75
C GLY A 471 -0.75 -20.72 -1.64
N GLY A 472 -0.84 -22.02 -1.34
CA GLY A 472 -1.65 -22.54 -0.23
C GLY A 472 -1.17 -22.16 1.19
N ARG A 473 -0.18 -21.27 1.35
CA ARG A 473 0.28 -20.78 2.65
C ARG A 473 -0.24 -19.36 2.88
N GLU A 474 -0.60 -19.04 4.11
CA GLU A 474 -0.83 -17.66 4.53
C GLU A 474 0.40 -16.80 4.15
N LEU A 475 0.15 -15.66 3.52
CA LEU A 475 1.19 -14.67 3.30
C LEU A 475 1.66 -14.18 4.68
N ASP A 476 2.96 -14.27 4.91
CA ASP A 476 3.60 -13.81 6.14
C ASP A 476 4.54 -12.64 5.79
N PRO A 477 4.30 -11.43 6.35
CA PRO A 477 5.17 -10.27 6.17
C PRO A 477 6.64 -10.46 6.57
N LEU A 478 6.93 -11.46 7.40
CA LEU A 478 8.28 -11.86 7.79
C LEU A 478 8.88 -12.96 6.92
N SER A 479 8.09 -13.63 6.09
CA SER A 479 8.60 -14.71 5.25
C SER A 479 9.59 -14.19 4.22
N ASN A 480 10.60 -15.01 3.90
CA ASN A 480 11.45 -14.77 2.74
C ASN A 480 10.76 -15.20 1.43
N GLU A 481 9.54 -15.71 1.49
CA GLU A 481 8.73 -16.08 0.33
C GLU A 481 7.72 -14.99 0.00
N THR A 482 7.56 -14.70 -1.29
CA THR A 482 6.53 -13.78 -1.78
C THR A 482 6.11 -14.19 -3.19
N PHE A 483 5.20 -13.43 -3.79
CA PHE A 483 4.77 -13.61 -5.17
C PHE A 483 5.10 -12.35 -5.95
N ARG A 484 5.82 -12.50 -7.06
CA ARG A 484 5.98 -11.45 -8.07
C ARG A 484 4.81 -11.57 -9.05
N VAL A 485 4.10 -10.47 -9.26
CA VAL A 485 2.96 -10.34 -10.16
C VAL A 485 3.35 -9.39 -11.29
N LEU A 486 3.24 -9.87 -12.53
CA LEU A 486 3.47 -9.08 -13.73
C LEU A 486 2.16 -8.39 -14.15
N LEU A 487 2.08 -7.10 -13.87
CA LEU A 487 1.01 -6.22 -14.32
C LEU A 487 1.28 -5.83 -15.78
N THR A 488 0.60 -6.50 -16.70
CA THR A 488 0.71 -6.26 -18.13
C THR A 488 -0.04 -4.99 -18.50
N ASN A 489 0.69 -3.97 -18.94
CA ASN A 489 0.12 -2.73 -19.45
C ASN A 489 -0.59 -3.00 -20.79
N PRO A 490 -1.94 -2.95 -20.85
CA PRO A 490 -2.65 -3.22 -22.08
C PRO A 490 -2.27 -2.15 -23.11
N GLN A 491 -1.62 -2.55 -24.19
CA GLN A 491 -1.29 -1.65 -25.31
C GLN A 491 -2.54 -1.21 -26.08
N GLU A 492 -3.73 -1.65 -25.66
CA GLU A 492 -4.98 -1.28 -26.28
C GLU A 492 -5.31 0.19 -26.01
N GLU A 493 -5.32 0.99 -27.07
CA GLU A 493 -5.90 2.32 -27.04
C GLU A 493 -7.33 2.22 -26.50
N ARG A 494 -7.64 3.01 -25.46
CA ARG A 494 -9.00 3.14 -24.93
C ARG A 494 -9.95 3.43 -26.09
N LEU A 495 -11.14 2.82 -26.10
CA LEU A 495 -12.15 3.00 -27.15
C LEU A 495 -12.37 4.48 -27.49
N LEU A 496 -12.39 5.36 -26.49
CA LEU A 496 -12.50 6.81 -26.67
C LEU A 496 -11.35 7.39 -27.52
N PHE A 497 -10.11 6.96 -27.30
CA PHE A 497 -8.97 7.41 -28.10
C PHE A 497 -9.09 6.89 -29.54
N ARG A 498 -9.51 5.65 -29.75
CA ARG A 498 -9.81 5.13 -31.10
C ARG A 498 -10.89 5.96 -31.79
N ILE A 499 -11.96 6.33 -31.08
CA ILE A 499 -13.05 7.18 -31.59
C ILE A 499 -12.52 8.58 -31.93
N LEU A 500 -11.75 9.21 -31.04
CA LEU A 500 -11.18 10.53 -31.26
C LEU A 500 -10.20 10.55 -32.45
N THR A 501 -9.35 9.52 -32.56
CA THR A 501 -8.44 9.34 -33.69
C THR A 501 -9.23 9.15 -34.99
N ALA A 502 -10.27 8.32 -35.00
CA ALA A 502 -11.13 8.14 -36.17
C ALA A 502 -11.83 9.46 -36.56
N ALA A 503 -12.35 10.21 -35.58
CA ALA A 503 -12.98 11.51 -35.81
C ALA A 503 -11.98 12.53 -36.38
N LEU A 504 -10.76 12.58 -35.86
CA LEU A 504 -9.69 13.45 -36.36
C LEU A 504 -9.32 13.09 -37.80
N VAL A 505 -9.15 11.80 -38.11
CA VAL A 505 -8.86 11.33 -39.46
C VAL A 505 -9.99 11.71 -40.43
N LEU A 506 -11.26 11.53 -40.03
CA LEU A 506 -12.40 11.93 -40.84
C LEU A 506 -12.43 13.44 -41.10
N LEU A 507 -12.13 14.27 -40.10
CA LEU A 507 -12.05 15.73 -40.24
C LEU A 507 -10.93 16.15 -41.19
N LEU A 508 -9.76 15.50 -41.12
CA LEU A 508 -8.63 15.77 -42.02
C LEU A 508 -8.94 15.36 -43.46
N VAL A 509 -9.52 14.18 -43.67
CA VAL A 509 -9.96 13.72 -45.00
C VAL A 509 -11.04 14.63 -45.56
N GLY A 510 -12.03 15.01 -44.76
CA GLY A 510 -13.08 15.96 -45.16
C GLY A 510 -12.52 17.33 -45.53
N SER A 511 -11.56 17.83 -44.77
CA SER A 511 -10.87 19.10 -45.06
C SER A 511 -10.08 19.03 -46.37
N ALA A 512 -9.36 17.93 -46.60
CA ALA A 512 -8.63 17.70 -47.85
C ALA A 512 -9.58 17.62 -49.06
N ALA A 513 -10.70 16.90 -48.94
CA ALA A 513 -11.71 16.81 -49.99
C ALA A 513 -12.34 18.18 -50.29
N ALA A 514 -12.67 18.96 -49.25
CA ALA A 514 -13.20 20.31 -49.41
C ALA A 514 -12.18 21.25 -50.07
N ALA A 515 -10.90 21.16 -49.72
CA ALA A 515 -9.82 21.93 -50.34
C ALA A 515 -9.65 21.57 -51.83
N VAL A 516 -9.66 20.27 -52.17
CA VAL A 516 -9.62 19.79 -53.56
C VAL A 516 -10.84 20.27 -54.34
N PHE A 517 -12.04 20.19 -53.76
CA PHE A 517 -13.27 20.66 -54.40
C PHE A 517 -13.26 22.17 -54.62
N ALA A 518 -12.78 22.95 -53.64
CA ALA A 518 -12.61 24.39 -53.77
C ALA A 518 -11.56 24.75 -54.83
N TRP A 519 -10.48 23.99 -54.95
CA TRP A 519 -9.47 24.15 -56.01
C TRP A 519 -10.04 23.83 -57.39
N LEU A 520 -10.81 22.74 -57.53
CA LEU A 520 -11.48 22.36 -58.78
C LEU A 520 -12.52 23.41 -59.22
N ARG A 521 -13.28 23.99 -58.28
CA ARG A 521 -14.20 25.11 -58.57
C ARG A 521 -13.50 26.40 -58.96
N ARG A 522 -12.22 26.58 -58.60
CA ARG A 522 -11.39 27.73 -58.98
C ARG A 522 -10.66 27.56 -60.30
N LYS A 523 -10.86 26.45 -61.04
CA LYS A 523 -10.43 26.40 -62.45
C LYS A 523 -11.13 27.55 -63.20
N PRO A 524 -10.40 28.53 -63.72
CA PRO A 524 -11.01 29.61 -64.48
C PRO A 524 -11.69 29.02 -65.71
N GLU A 525 -12.88 29.50 -66.05
CA GLU A 525 -13.40 29.47 -67.42
C GLU A 525 -12.46 30.31 -68.30
N GLY A 526 -11.28 29.79 -68.58
CA GLY A 526 -10.25 30.42 -69.37
C GLY A 526 -10.09 29.71 -70.70
N ASP A 527 -11.18 29.60 -71.46
CA ASP A 527 -11.17 29.27 -72.90
C ASP A 527 -12.45 29.77 -73.59
N ALA A 528 -12.88 31.00 -73.28
CA ALA A 528 -13.96 31.68 -74.00
C ALA A 528 -13.54 33.03 -74.62
N LEU A 529 -12.24 33.37 -74.64
CA LEU A 529 -11.74 34.66 -75.16
C LEU A 529 -10.54 34.53 -76.12
N SER A 530 -10.53 33.52 -77.00
CA SER A 530 -9.57 33.44 -78.13
C SER A 530 -10.22 33.41 -79.51
N GLN A 531 -11.50 33.77 -79.66
CA GLN A 531 -12.12 34.06 -80.97
C GLN A 531 -12.65 35.49 -81.06
N ALA A 532 -11.75 36.47 -80.91
CA ALA A 532 -11.98 37.82 -81.44
C ALA A 532 -10.63 38.54 -81.58
N GLY A 533 -10.03 38.47 -82.78
CA GLY A 533 -8.96 39.39 -83.17
C GLY A 533 -7.73 38.71 -83.76
N GLY A 534 -7.74 38.50 -85.08
CA GLY A 534 -6.56 38.11 -85.84
C GLY A 534 -6.92 37.95 -87.31
N ARG A 535 -6.51 38.94 -88.11
CA ARG A 535 -6.74 39.11 -89.55
C ARG A 535 -6.28 37.95 -90.41
#